data_AF-A0A067HFU8-F1
#
_entry.id   AF-A0A067HFU8-F1
#
_cell.length_a   1.000
_cell.length_b   1.000
_cell.length_c   1.000
_cell.angle_alpha   90.00
_cell.angle_beta   90.00
_cell.angle_gamma   90.00
#
_symmetry.space_group_name_H-M   'P 1'
#
loop_
_entity.id
_entity.type
_entity.pdbx_description
1 polymer ?
#
loop_
_entity_poly.entity_id
_entity_poly.type
_entity_poly.pdbx_seq_one_letter_code
_entity_poly.pdbx_strand_id
1 'polypeptide(L)'
;MKPMLYFCFVIVLIRSASGFFEDLDARETSLSYLENDAAATSEPLMVPLTLIQGADSKGAVCLDGTLPGYHIHRGSGSGANSWLIHLEGGGWCNTIRNCVYRKTTRRGSAKFMEKQLPFTGILSNKAEENPDFFNWNRVKLRYCDGASFSGDSQNEGAQLYFRGQRIWLTAMQDLMAKGMQNADQALLSGCSAGGLASILHCDEFRDLFPKTTKVKCLSDAGMFLDAVDVSGGHTLRNMFAGVVSLQEVQKNLPITCTSQLDPTSVNIWLSLAFLDPTYFNSSYENVTLCRGLDYIHSLLSFFSASSLKIWLQISRLLCFFSMQHMMHGR
;
A
#
# COMPACT_ATOMS: atom_id res chain seq x y z
N MET A 1 67.84 18.44 -9.22
CA MET A 1 66.48 19.00 -9.02
C MET A 1 65.49 17.84 -8.97
N LYS A 2 64.56 17.85 -8.00
CA LYS A 2 63.53 16.83 -7.65
C LYS A 2 63.91 15.79 -6.56
N PRO A 3 64.08 16.25 -5.31
CA PRO A 3 63.60 15.47 -4.16
C PRO A 3 62.58 16.23 -3.28
N MET A 4 62.27 17.51 -3.56
CA MET A 4 61.32 18.29 -2.75
C MET A 4 59.83 18.03 -3.03
N LEU A 5 59.47 17.35 -4.13
CA LEU A 5 58.06 17.18 -4.50
C LEU A 5 57.37 16.01 -3.78
N TYR A 6 58.15 15.03 -3.28
CA TYR A 6 57.59 13.84 -2.61
C TYR A 6 57.22 14.12 -1.15
N PHE A 7 57.96 15.02 -0.49
CA PHE A 7 57.75 15.35 0.93
C PHE A 7 56.49 16.21 1.16
N CYS A 8 56.13 17.07 0.19
CA CYS A 8 54.89 17.85 0.26
C CYS A 8 53.62 16.99 0.06
N PHE A 9 53.69 15.90 -0.72
CA PHE A 9 52.52 15.03 -0.94
C PHE A 9 52.16 14.19 0.28
N VAL A 10 53.16 13.77 1.06
CA VAL A 10 52.96 12.97 2.29
C VAL A 10 52.39 13.83 3.43
N ILE A 11 52.81 15.10 3.56
CA ILE A 11 52.28 16.00 4.60
C ILE A 11 50.82 16.42 4.32
N VAL A 12 50.44 16.58 3.04
CA VAL A 12 49.05 16.89 2.66
C VAL A 12 48.11 15.72 2.94
N LEU A 13 48.55 14.48 2.73
CA LEU A 13 47.76 13.28 3.04
C LEU A 13 47.62 13.02 4.55
N ILE A 14 48.63 13.36 5.36
CA ILE A 14 48.54 13.24 6.83
C ILE A 14 47.62 14.31 7.40
N ARG A 15 47.67 15.56 6.89
CA ARG A 15 46.75 16.64 7.30
C ARG A 15 45.28 16.38 6.90
N SER A 16 45.03 15.72 5.76
CA SER A 16 43.67 15.36 5.36
C SER A 16 43.12 14.20 6.19
N ALA A 17 43.97 13.27 6.65
CA ALA A 17 43.56 12.17 7.50
C ALA A 17 43.23 12.61 8.94
N SER A 18 43.99 13.55 9.51
CA SER A 18 43.71 14.09 10.85
C SER A 18 42.43 14.94 10.89
N GLY A 19 42.18 15.75 9.85
CA GLY A 19 40.94 16.54 9.76
C GLY A 19 39.69 15.70 9.45
N PHE A 20 39.84 14.54 8.80
CA PHE A 20 38.74 13.59 8.57
C PHE A 20 38.38 12.81 9.84
N PHE A 21 39.35 12.54 10.72
CA PHE A 21 39.12 11.83 11.97
C PHE A 21 38.43 12.69 13.04
N GLU A 22 38.76 13.99 13.15
CA GLU A 22 38.04 14.91 14.05
C GLU A 22 36.58 15.15 13.63
N ASP A 23 36.29 15.16 12.32
CA ASP A 23 34.94 15.36 11.77
C ASP A 23 34.06 14.10 11.90
N LEU A 24 34.68 12.90 11.95
CA LEU A 24 34.00 11.64 12.27
C LEU A 24 33.65 11.55 13.76
N ASP A 25 34.55 11.96 14.65
CA ASP A 25 34.36 11.89 16.10
C ASP A 25 33.30 12.90 16.59
N ALA A 26 33.28 14.12 16.00
CA ALA A 26 32.21 15.10 16.24
C ALA A 26 30.83 14.63 15.73
N ARG A 27 30.81 13.81 14.66
CA ARG A 27 29.60 13.26 14.05
C ARG A 27 29.07 12.04 14.81
N GLU A 28 29.93 11.19 15.35
CA GLU A 28 29.56 10.12 16.30
C GLU A 28 29.08 10.69 17.63
N THR A 29 29.73 11.75 18.12
CA THR A 29 29.30 12.45 19.34
C THR A 29 27.92 13.10 19.14
N SER A 30 27.67 13.78 18.02
CA SER A 30 26.33 14.35 17.73
C SER A 30 25.24 13.29 17.47
N LEU A 31 25.58 12.13 16.89
CA LEU A 31 24.66 10.99 16.77
C LEU A 31 24.30 10.40 18.15
N SER A 32 25.27 10.27 19.06
CA SER A 32 25.01 9.80 20.43
C SER A 32 24.27 10.81 21.31
N TYR A 33 24.43 12.12 21.07
CA TYR A 33 23.60 13.16 21.70
C TYR A 33 22.16 13.17 21.13
N LEU A 34 21.97 12.91 19.83
CA LEU A 34 20.65 12.77 19.22
C LEU A 34 19.93 11.46 19.60
N GLU A 35 20.68 10.39 19.91
CA GLU A 35 20.10 9.14 20.44
C GLU A 35 19.63 9.27 21.89
N ASN A 36 20.27 10.13 22.70
CA ASN A 36 19.92 10.29 24.11
C ASN A 36 18.70 11.21 24.37
N ASP A 37 18.37 12.12 23.44
CA ASP A 37 17.12 12.91 23.48
C ASP A 37 15.92 12.17 22.85
N ALA A 38 16.15 11.03 22.21
CA ALA A 38 15.09 10.13 21.70
C ALA A 38 14.62 9.11 22.76
N ALA A 39 14.99 9.27 24.03
CA ALA A 39 14.53 8.45 25.14
C ALA A 39 13.10 8.81 25.61
N ALA A 40 12.16 8.77 24.66
CA ALA A 40 10.74 8.54 24.88
C ALA A 40 10.12 7.92 23.62
N THR A 41 10.80 6.93 23.01
CA THR A 41 10.19 6.10 21.97
C THR A 41 9.13 5.21 22.62
N SER A 42 7.91 5.75 22.73
CA SER A 42 6.75 4.93 23.06
C SER A 42 6.66 3.78 22.06
N GLU A 43 6.62 2.55 22.58
CA GLU A 43 6.51 1.33 21.78
C GLU A 43 5.32 1.43 20.79
N PRO A 44 5.47 0.95 19.55
CA PRO A 44 4.38 0.97 18.58
C PRO A 44 3.21 0.12 19.08
N LEU A 45 2.00 0.58 18.79
CA LEU A 45 0.78 -0.13 19.13
C LEU A 45 0.72 -1.48 18.40
N MET A 46 0.82 -2.57 19.15
CA MET A 46 0.68 -3.93 18.61
C MET A 46 -0.79 -4.33 18.56
N VAL A 47 -1.30 -4.61 17.36
CA VAL A 47 -2.73 -4.93 17.13
C VAL A 47 -2.86 -6.40 16.75
N PRO A 48 -3.72 -7.20 17.41
CA PRO A 48 -3.86 -8.62 17.12
C PRO A 48 -4.58 -8.89 15.80
N LEU A 49 -4.26 -10.03 15.19
CA LEU A 49 -4.96 -10.55 14.01
C LEU A 49 -6.34 -11.07 14.42
N THR A 50 -7.37 -10.57 13.74
CA THR A 50 -8.74 -11.08 13.82
C THR A 50 -9.08 -11.82 12.53
N LEU A 51 -9.34 -13.11 12.62
CA LEU A 51 -9.86 -13.89 11.50
C LEU A 51 -11.36 -13.66 11.33
N ILE A 52 -11.81 -13.52 10.10
CA ILE A 52 -13.22 -13.28 9.79
C ILE A 52 -13.96 -14.62 9.86
N GLN A 53 -14.66 -14.84 10.97
CA GLN A 53 -15.39 -16.09 11.21
C GLN A 53 -16.54 -16.25 10.21
N GLY A 54 -16.72 -17.46 9.68
CA GLY A 54 -17.74 -17.78 8.69
C GLY A 54 -17.46 -17.27 7.27
N ALA A 55 -16.27 -16.73 6.99
CA ALA A 55 -15.90 -16.27 5.65
C ALA A 55 -15.83 -17.43 4.63
N ASP A 56 -15.42 -18.60 5.07
CA ASP A 56 -15.42 -19.86 4.31
C ASP A 56 -16.83 -20.24 3.81
N SER A 57 -17.87 -20.05 4.61
CA SER A 57 -19.26 -20.29 4.20
C SER A 57 -19.71 -19.40 3.03
N LYS A 58 -19.05 -18.24 2.84
CA LYS A 58 -19.24 -17.31 1.72
C LYS A 58 -18.22 -17.54 0.59
N GLY A 59 -17.39 -18.58 0.70
CA GLY A 59 -16.29 -18.88 -0.21
C GLY A 59 -15.15 -17.85 -0.17
N ALA A 60 -15.07 -17.01 0.87
CA ALA A 60 -14.02 -16.04 1.08
C ALA A 60 -12.87 -16.67 1.88
N VAL A 61 -11.87 -17.17 1.15
CA VAL A 61 -10.69 -17.85 1.72
C VAL A 61 -9.41 -17.38 1.02
N CYS A 62 -8.29 -17.38 1.74
CA CYS A 62 -6.97 -17.11 1.18
C CYS A 62 -6.56 -18.16 0.13
N LEU A 63 -5.43 -17.93 -0.57
CA LEU A 63 -4.92 -18.83 -1.60
C LEU A 63 -4.84 -20.31 -1.18
N ASP A 64 -4.55 -20.60 0.10
CA ASP A 64 -4.48 -21.97 0.64
C ASP A 64 -5.78 -22.50 1.25
N GLY A 65 -6.87 -21.74 1.20
CA GLY A 65 -8.16 -22.09 1.79
C GLY A 65 -8.35 -21.66 3.26
N THR A 66 -7.36 -21.00 3.88
CA THR A 66 -7.53 -20.47 5.24
C THR A 66 -8.43 -19.23 5.27
N LEU A 67 -9.01 -18.94 6.45
CA LEU A 67 -9.83 -17.75 6.62
C LEU A 67 -9.02 -16.46 6.44
N PRO A 68 -9.56 -15.44 5.75
CA PRO A 68 -8.97 -14.11 5.73
C PRO A 68 -9.07 -13.43 7.10
N GLY A 69 -8.31 -12.34 7.27
CA GLY A 69 -8.30 -11.60 8.52
C GLY A 69 -7.85 -10.17 8.37
N TYR A 70 -8.03 -9.40 9.43
CA TYR A 70 -7.58 -8.02 9.54
C TYR A 70 -7.10 -7.72 10.96
N HIS A 71 -6.42 -6.60 11.12
CA HIS A 71 -6.09 -6.03 12.43
C HIS A 71 -6.97 -4.79 12.62
N ILE A 72 -7.59 -4.62 13.78
CA ILE A 72 -8.45 -3.48 14.08
C ILE A 72 -8.08 -2.85 15.41
N HIS A 73 -7.88 -1.54 15.41
CA HIS A 73 -7.77 -0.72 16.60
C HIS A 73 -8.91 0.30 16.62
N ARG A 74 -9.63 0.39 17.74
CA ARG A 74 -10.82 1.23 17.85
C ARG A 74 -10.48 2.71 17.99
N GLY A 75 -11.33 3.54 17.40
CA GLY A 75 -11.24 4.99 17.51
C GLY A 75 -11.67 5.51 18.87
N SER A 76 -11.36 6.78 19.15
CA SER A 76 -11.68 7.44 20.40
C SER A 76 -12.00 8.93 20.18
N GLY A 77 -12.70 9.54 21.14
CA GLY A 77 -13.05 10.96 21.09
C GLY A 77 -13.79 11.34 19.81
N SER A 78 -13.35 12.42 19.15
CA SER A 78 -13.93 12.91 17.90
C SER A 78 -13.78 11.94 16.71
N GLY A 79 -12.83 11.00 16.75
CA GLY A 79 -12.61 10.01 15.70
C GLY A 79 -13.37 8.69 15.90
N ALA A 80 -14.16 8.55 16.97
CA ALA A 80 -14.84 7.29 17.31
C ALA A 80 -15.82 6.80 16.22
N ASN A 81 -16.39 7.72 15.44
CA ASN A 81 -17.27 7.42 14.31
C ASN A 81 -16.58 7.58 12.94
N SER A 82 -15.25 7.72 12.92
CA SER A 82 -14.48 7.79 11.67
C SER A 82 -13.69 6.50 11.46
N TRP A 83 -13.55 6.08 10.20
CA TRP A 83 -12.99 4.79 9.83
C TRP A 83 -11.90 4.91 8.77
N LEU A 84 -10.76 4.28 9.00
CA LEU A 84 -9.65 4.12 8.07
C LEU A 84 -9.44 2.64 7.81
N ILE A 85 -9.70 2.21 6.58
CA ILE A 85 -9.43 0.86 6.09
C ILE A 85 -8.16 0.91 5.24
N HIS A 86 -7.10 0.24 5.66
CA HIS A 86 -5.84 0.17 4.93
C HIS A 86 -5.62 -1.23 4.37
N LEU A 87 -5.54 -1.34 3.05
CA LEU A 87 -5.34 -2.57 2.30
C LEU A 87 -3.84 -2.89 2.25
N GLU A 88 -3.45 -4.04 2.80
CA GLU A 88 -2.07 -4.50 2.72
C GLU A 88 -1.65 -4.74 1.25
N GLY A 89 -0.45 -4.32 0.90
CA GLY A 89 0.16 -4.60 -0.40
C GLY A 89 1.00 -5.87 -0.40
N GLY A 90 1.48 -6.26 -1.59
CA GLY A 90 2.49 -7.31 -1.63
C GLY A 90 2.69 -8.01 -2.96
N GLY A 91 2.67 -7.25 -4.06
CA GLY A 91 2.76 -7.82 -5.41
C GLY A 91 1.62 -8.80 -5.73
N TRP A 92 1.81 -9.59 -6.77
CA TRP A 92 0.80 -10.51 -7.28
C TRP A 92 1.39 -11.89 -7.57
N CYS A 93 0.53 -12.85 -7.87
CA CYS A 93 0.97 -14.08 -8.51
C CYS A 93 0.17 -14.28 -9.81
N ASN A 94 0.89 -14.53 -10.91
CA ASN A 94 0.32 -14.54 -12.26
C ASN A 94 0.51 -15.87 -13.00
N THR A 95 1.03 -16.89 -12.30
CA THR A 95 1.17 -18.26 -12.80
C THR A 95 0.85 -19.24 -11.68
N ILE A 96 0.40 -20.44 -12.02
CA ILE A 96 0.14 -21.51 -11.03
C ILE A 96 1.37 -21.74 -10.16
N ARG A 97 2.56 -21.83 -10.75
CA ARG A 97 3.82 -22.04 -10.01
C ARG A 97 4.04 -20.97 -8.95
N ASN A 98 3.94 -19.70 -9.32
CA ASN A 98 4.17 -18.59 -8.39
C ASN A 98 3.07 -18.51 -7.32
N CYS A 99 1.83 -18.83 -7.67
CA CYS A 99 0.73 -18.87 -6.71
C CYS A 99 0.85 -20.04 -5.71
N VAL A 100 1.31 -21.22 -6.16
CA VAL A 100 1.63 -22.36 -5.27
C VAL A 100 2.75 -22.01 -4.29
N TYR A 101 3.78 -21.30 -4.75
CA TYR A 101 4.80 -20.79 -3.81
C TYR A 101 4.19 -19.76 -2.85
N ARG A 102 3.38 -18.83 -3.37
CA ARG A 102 2.80 -17.77 -2.55
C ARG A 102 1.86 -18.27 -1.45
N LYS A 103 1.10 -19.34 -1.68
CA LYS A 103 0.16 -19.89 -0.69
C LYS A 103 0.86 -20.43 0.57
N THR A 104 2.17 -20.70 0.51
CA THR A 104 2.98 -21.11 1.67
C THR A 104 3.63 -19.93 2.41
N THR A 105 3.09 -18.71 2.25
CA THR A 105 3.61 -17.48 2.86
C THR A 105 2.51 -16.68 3.55
N ARG A 106 2.88 -15.65 4.31
CA ARG A 106 1.93 -14.70 4.94
C ARG A 106 1.02 -13.97 3.95
N ARG A 107 1.37 -13.98 2.66
CA ARG A 107 0.63 -13.34 1.56
C ARG A 107 -0.27 -14.30 0.78
N GLY A 108 -0.45 -15.52 1.29
CA GLY A 108 -1.36 -16.50 0.71
C GLY A 108 -2.03 -17.42 1.73
N SER A 109 -1.69 -17.30 3.02
CA SER A 109 -2.30 -18.09 4.09
C SER A 109 -2.22 -17.39 5.44
N ALA A 110 -3.32 -17.43 6.18
CA ALA A 110 -3.40 -16.91 7.54
C ALA A 110 -2.56 -17.71 8.56
N LYS A 111 -2.13 -18.93 8.20
CA LYS A 111 -1.23 -19.73 9.05
C LYS A 111 0.11 -19.03 9.28
N PHE A 112 0.60 -18.32 8.26
CA PHE A 112 1.89 -17.63 8.28
C PHE A 112 1.78 -16.14 8.58
N MET A 113 0.57 -15.62 8.81
CA MET A 113 0.39 -14.23 9.21
C MET A 113 0.86 -14.00 10.65
N GLU A 114 1.50 -12.87 10.86
CA GLU A 114 1.88 -12.37 12.17
C GLU A 114 0.63 -12.26 13.06
N LYS A 115 0.71 -12.79 14.28
CA LYS A 115 -0.41 -12.79 15.22
C LYS A 115 -0.72 -11.40 15.78
N GLN A 116 0.27 -10.52 15.76
CA GLN A 116 0.14 -9.10 16.05
C GLN A 116 0.95 -8.31 15.03
N LEU A 117 0.49 -7.12 14.67
CA LEU A 117 1.23 -6.19 13.81
C LEU A 117 1.36 -4.83 14.48
N PRO A 118 2.54 -4.18 14.40
CA PRO A 118 2.68 -2.80 14.83
C PRO A 118 1.90 -1.88 13.88
N PHE A 119 1.10 -1.01 14.46
CA PHE A 119 0.41 0.05 13.75
C PHE A 119 1.28 1.31 13.75
N THR A 120 1.77 1.68 12.57
CA THR A 120 2.69 2.80 12.34
C THR A 120 2.21 3.66 11.16
N GLY A 121 2.81 4.85 10.97
CA GLY A 121 2.44 5.75 9.88
C GLY A 121 0.96 6.13 9.94
N ILE A 122 0.24 6.02 8.81
CA ILE A 122 -1.20 6.35 8.74
C ILE A 122 -2.09 5.50 9.67
N LEU A 123 -1.57 4.37 10.16
CA LEU A 123 -2.25 3.52 11.15
C LEU A 123 -1.80 3.80 12.59
N SER A 124 -0.80 4.65 12.83
CA SER A 124 -0.29 4.96 14.17
C SER A 124 -1.37 5.60 15.05
N ASN A 125 -1.34 5.33 16.36
CA ASN A 125 -2.22 5.95 17.36
C ASN A 125 -1.61 7.22 17.98
N LYS A 126 -0.44 7.63 17.51
CA LYS A 126 0.27 8.82 18.00
C LYS A 126 -0.02 9.99 17.07
N ALA A 127 -0.46 11.10 17.64
CA ALA A 127 -0.80 12.29 16.86
C ALA A 127 0.45 12.90 16.18
N GLU A 128 1.63 12.68 16.74
CA GLU A 128 2.91 13.14 16.21
C GLU A 128 3.29 12.39 14.91
N GLU A 129 2.89 11.12 14.80
CA GLU A 129 3.11 10.28 13.62
C GLU A 129 1.93 10.32 12.63
N ASN A 130 0.71 10.50 13.14
CA ASN A 130 -0.55 10.41 12.40
C ASN A 130 -1.53 11.52 12.83
N PRO A 131 -1.25 12.80 12.54
CA PRO A 131 -2.02 13.93 13.08
C PRO A 131 -3.49 13.89 12.66
N ASP A 132 -3.80 13.32 11.50
CA ASP A 132 -5.14 13.36 10.92
C ASP A 132 -6.04 12.20 11.37
N PHE A 133 -5.47 11.00 11.57
CA PHE A 133 -6.26 9.77 11.76
C PHE A 133 -5.94 9.00 13.04
N PHE A 134 -5.07 9.51 13.92
CA PHE A 134 -4.62 8.76 15.10
C PHE A 134 -5.74 8.29 16.03
N ASN A 135 -6.87 8.99 16.08
CA ASN A 135 -8.02 8.63 16.92
C ASN A 135 -9.19 7.99 16.14
N TRP A 136 -9.01 7.64 14.86
CA TRP A 136 -10.02 6.94 14.07
C TRP A 136 -10.03 5.43 14.39
N ASN A 137 -11.11 4.75 14.02
CA ASN A 137 -11.10 3.29 13.88
C ASN A 137 -10.14 2.95 12.73
N ARG A 138 -9.05 2.26 13.05
CA ARG A 138 -7.98 1.96 12.09
C ARG A 138 -7.94 0.47 11.85
N VAL A 139 -8.04 0.08 10.59
CA VAL A 139 -8.11 -1.32 10.17
C VAL A 139 -7.01 -1.58 9.15
N LYS A 140 -6.29 -2.69 9.29
CA LYS A 140 -5.40 -3.22 8.26
C LYS A 140 -5.95 -4.55 7.75
N LEU A 141 -6.53 -4.56 6.55
CA LEU A 141 -7.00 -5.78 5.91
C LEU A 141 -5.79 -6.55 5.35
N ARG A 142 -5.63 -7.81 5.77
CA ARG A 142 -4.49 -8.63 5.37
C ARG A 142 -4.68 -9.15 3.96
N TYR A 143 -3.60 -9.11 3.18
CA TYR A 143 -3.62 -9.45 1.77
C TYR A 143 -3.18 -10.90 1.55
N CYS A 144 -4.10 -11.74 1.06
CA CYS A 144 -3.84 -13.17 0.90
C CYS A 144 -4.44 -13.81 -0.36
N ASP A 145 -4.93 -13.02 -1.32
CA ASP A 145 -5.54 -13.50 -2.58
C ASP A 145 -4.58 -13.43 -3.77
N GLY A 146 -3.65 -12.47 -3.80
CA GLY A 146 -2.67 -12.35 -4.89
C GLY A 146 -3.17 -11.63 -6.15
N ALA A 147 -4.33 -10.97 -6.11
CA ALA A 147 -4.93 -10.19 -7.21
C ALA A 147 -5.53 -8.86 -6.72
N SER A 148 -4.91 -8.17 -5.77
CA SER A 148 -5.42 -6.88 -5.26
C SER A 148 -6.89 -6.91 -4.82
N PHE A 149 -7.33 -8.03 -4.22
CA PHE A 149 -8.72 -8.26 -3.81
C PHE A 149 -9.74 -8.33 -4.96
N SER A 150 -9.32 -8.63 -6.19
CA SER A 150 -10.22 -8.56 -7.36
C SER A 150 -10.46 -9.90 -8.08
N GLY A 151 -9.75 -10.97 -7.73
CA GLY A 151 -9.97 -12.31 -8.33
C GLY A 151 -11.21 -13.03 -7.79
N ASP A 152 -11.89 -13.82 -8.64
CA ASP A 152 -12.89 -14.80 -8.19
C ASP A 152 -12.91 -16.08 -9.05
N SER A 153 -11.94 -16.96 -8.81
CA SER A 153 -11.80 -18.25 -9.49
C SER A 153 -11.07 -19.27 -8.60
N GLN A 154 -10.78 -20.46 -9.14
CA GLN A 154 -9.99 -21.46 -8.43
C GLN A 154 -9.23 -22.36 -9.40
N ASN A 155 -8.17 -23.01 -8.90
CA ASN A 155 -7.52 -24.12 -9.58
C ASN A 155 -7.51 -25.33 -8.65
N GLU A 156 -8.37 -26.31 -8.94
CA GLU A 156 -8.54 -27.51 -8.11
C GLU A 156 -7.29 -28.39 -8.10
N GLY A 157 -6.68 -28.60 -9.27
CA GLY A 157 -5.48 -29.43 -9.41
C GLY A 157 -4.29 -28.92 -8.59
N ALA A 158 -4.14 -27.59 -8.45
CA ALA A 158 -3.12 -26.97 -7.64
C ALA A 158 -3.58 -26.59 -6.22
N GLN A 159 -4.84 -26.87 -5.87
CA GLN A 159 -5.49 -26.47 -4.62
C GLN A 159 -5.26 -24.98 -4.32
N LEU A 160 -5.63 -24.13 -5.27
CA LEU A 160 -5.53 -22.67 -5.18
C LEU A 160 -6.92 -22.03 -5.24
N TYR A 161 -7.15 -21.08 -4.34
CA TYR A 161 -8.39 -20.32 -4.26
C TYR A 161 -8.12 -18.84 -4.54
N PHE A 162 -8.57 -18.33 -5.68
CA PHE A 162 -8.41 -16.93 -6.05
C PHE A 162 -9.66 -16.17 -5.66
N ARG A 163 -9.81 -15.83 -4.38
CA ARG A 163 -11.07 -15.31 -3.79
C ARG A 163 -10.98 -13.85 -3.33
N GLY A 164 -10.16 -13.05 -3.99
CA GLY A 164 -9.95 -11.64 -3.65
C GLY A 164 -11.25 -10.86 -3.49
N GLN A 165 -12.14 -10.91 -4.48
CA GLN A 165 -13.41 -10.17 -4.45
C GLN A 165 -14.28 -10.61 -3.26
N ARG A 166 -14.33 -11.92 -2.99
CA ARG A 166 -15.12 -12.46 -1.88
C ARG A 166 -14.55 -12.07 -0.51
N ILE A 167 -13.22 -12.05 -0.39
CA ILE A 167 -12.52 -11.58 0.81
C ILE A 167 -12.87 -10.11 1.06
N TRP A 168 -12.78 -9.26 0.03
CA TRP A 168 -13.15 -7.85 0.12
C TRP A 168 -14.59 -7.66 0.62
N LEU A 169 -15.56 -8.26 -0.08
CA LEU A 169 -16.98 -8.14 0.27
C LEU A 169 -17.27 -8.63 1.69
N THR A 170 -16.69 -9.76 2.08
CA THR A 170 -16.89 -10.36 3.40
C THR A 170 -16.24 -9.52 4.50
N ALA A 171 -15.06 -8.96 4.26
CA ALA A 171 -14.39 -8.07 5.19
C ALA A 171 -15.17 -6.77 5.39
N MET A 172 -15.65 -6.15 4.31
CA MET A 172 -16.45 -4.93 4.40
C MET A 172 -17.75 -5.18 5.16
N GLN A 173 -18.44 -6.29 4.86
CA GLN A 173 -19.66 -6.66 5.58
C GLN A 173 -19.42 -6.87 7.08
N ASP A 174 -18.35 -7.56 7.46
CA ASP A 174 -18.01 -7.79 8.86
C ASP A 174 -17.65 -6.48 9.59
N LEU A 175 -16.93 -5.56 8.93
CA LEU A 175 -16.61 -4.24 9.49
C LEU A 175 -17.86 -3.33 9.60
N MET A 176 -18.76 -3.38 8.63
CA MET A 176 -20.07 -2.70 8.69
C MET A 176 -20.86 -3.13 9.91
N ALA A 177 -20.96 -4.44 10.16
CA ALA A 177 -21.60 -5.01 11.35
C ALA A 177 -20.90 -4.61 12.66
N LYS A 178 -19.60 -4.30 12.61
CA LYS A 178 -18.79 -3.82 13.75
C LYS A 178 -18.87 -2.32 14.01
N GLY A 179 -19.80 -1.63 13.34
CA GLY A 179 -20.11 -0.22 13.56
C GLY A 179 -19.69 0.71 12.42
N MET A 180 -19.00 0.20 11.38
CA MET A 180 -18.59 1.04 10.24
C MET A 180 -19.80 1.63 9.51
N GLN A 181 -20.94 0.95 9.51
CA GLN A 181 -22.18 1.45 8.90
C GLN A 181 -22.68 2.80 9.45
N ASN A 182 -22.24 3.20 10.64
CA ASN A 182 -22.59 4.47 11.28
C ASN A 182 -21.52 5.55 11.09
N ALA A 183 -20.58 5.36 10.16
CA ALA A 183 -19.45 6.26 10.02
C ALA A 183 -19.88 7.64 9.51
N ASP A 184 -19.33 8.69 10.12
CA ASP A 184 -19.42 10.06 9.61
C ASP A 184 -18.42 10.27 8.47
N GLN A 185 -17.25 9.63 8.60
CA GLN A 185 -16.15 9.68 7.64
C GLN A 185 -15.54 8.30 7.45
N ALA A 186 -15.27 7.94 6.21
CA ALA A 186 -14.63 6.68 5.87
C ALA A 186 -13.53 6.91 4.83
N LEU A 187 -12.33 6.39 5.10
CA LEU A 187 -11.18 6.45 4.21
C LEU A 187 -10.73 5.04 3.85
N LEU A 188 -10.80 4.70 2.56
CA LEU A 188 -10.15 3.52 2.01
C LEU A 188 -8.74 3.89 1.58
N SER A 189 -7.73 3.17 2.03
CA SER A 189 -6.34 3.41 1.67
C SER A 189 -5.61 2.10 1.37
N GLY A 190 -4.43 2.17 0.78
CA GLY A 190 -3.55 1.01 0.65
C GLY A 190 -2.23 1.38 -0.01
N CYS A 191 -1.22 0.53 0.14
CA CYS A 191 0.08 0.69 -0.54
C CYS A 191 0.33 -0.41 -1.59
N SER A 192 0.96 -0.08 -2.72
CA SER A 192 1.38 -1.02 -3.76
C SER A 192 0.17 -1.80 -4.30
N ALA A 193 0.16 -3.14 -4.22
CA ALA A 193 -1.01 -3.94 -4.58
C ALA A 193 -2.29 -3.54 -3.82
N GLY A 194 -2.17 -3.10 -2.56
CA GLY A 194 -3.28 -2.56 -1.78
C GLY A 194 -3.69 -1.15 -2.23
N GLY A 195 -2.75 -0.38 -2.77
CA GLY A 195 -3.05 0.91 -3.41
C GLY A 195 -3.80 0.74 -4.73
N LEU A 196 -3.45 -0.27 -5.52
CA LEU A 196 -4.25 -0.65 -6.70
C LEU A 196 -5.66 -1.07 -6.26
N ALA A 197 -5.75 -1.91 -5.22
CA ALA A 197 -7.03 -2.34 -4.66
C ALA A 197 -7.89 -1.16 -4.16
N SER A 198 -7.29 -0.13 -3.54
CA SER A 198 -8.05 1.03 -3.08
C SER A 198 -8.65 1.85 -4.22
N ILE A 199 -8.06 1.79 -5.42
CA ILE A 199 -8.66 2.36 -6.64
C ILE A 199 -9.79 1.46 -7.12
N LEU A 200 -9.51 0.16 -7.35
CA LEU A 200 -10.45 -0.79 -7.93
C LEU A 200 -11.76 -0.88 -7.14
N HIS A 201 -11.67 -0.86 -5.80
CA HIS A 201 -12.81 -1.00 -4.91
C HIS A 201 -13.37 0.31 -4.35
N CYS A 202 -12.88 1.48 -4.82
CA CYS A 202 -13.30 2.76 -4.24
C CYS A 202 -14.81 3.01 -4.38
N ASP A 203 -15.37 2.78 -5.57
CA ASP A 203 -16.81 2.95 -5.81
C ASP A 203 -17.63 1.96 -4.97
N GLU A 204 -17.24 0.68 -4.93
CA GLU A 204 -17.89 -0.32 -4.07
C GLU A 204 -17.88 0.10 -2.60
N PHE A 205 -16.75 0.63 -2.12
CA PHE A 205 -16.61 1.12 -0.75
C PHE A 205 -17.51 2.32 -0.47
N ARG A 206 -17.56 3.30 -1.38
CA ARG A 206 -18.45 4.47 -1.28
C ARG A 206 -19.91 4.03 -1.20
N ASP A 207 -20.29 3.06 -2.03
CA ASP A 207 -21.68 2.63 -2.18
C ASP A 207 -22.18 1.81 -0.96
N LEU A 208 -21.29 1.44 -0.02
CA LEU A 208 -21.67 0.88 1.29
C LEU A 208 -22.35 1.90 2.21
N PHE A 209 -22.14 3.20 1.98
CA PHE A 209 -22.55 4.26 2.89
C PHE A 209 -23.67 5.13 2.30
N PRO A 210 -24.50 5.76 3.15
CA PRO A 210 -25.42 6.79 2.68
C PRO A 210 -24.64 8.01 2.15
N LYS A 211 -25.28 8.80 1.26
CA LYS A 211 -24.68 10.01 0.67
C LYS A 211 -24.23 11.07 1.68
N THR A 212 -24.69 10.98 2.93
CA THR A 212 -24.32 11.87 4.03
C THR A 212 -22.94 11.57 4.61
N THR A 213 -22.45 10.33 4.47
CA THR A 213 -21.13 9.93 4.95
C THR A 213 -20.05 10.46 4.00
N LYS A 214 -19.00 11.06 4.55
CA LYS A 214 -17.86 11.53 3.75
C LYS A 214 -16.91 10.38 3.46
N VAL A 215 -17.01 9.81 2.27
CA VAL A 215 -16.13 8.72 1.82
C VAL A 215 -15.01 9.26 0.92
N LYS A 216 -13.77 8.83 1.18
CA LYS A 216 -12.59 9.13 0.36
C LYS A 216 -11.75 7.88 0.15
N CYS A 217 -10.96 7.87 -0.92
CA CYS A 217 -10.02 6.80 -1.24
C CYS A 217 -8.62 7.38 -1.46
N LEU A 218 -7.61 6.68 -0.99
CA LEU A 218 -6.20 7.04 -1.09
C LEU A 218 -5.40 5.87 -1.67
N SER A 219 -4.73 6.09 -2.80
CA SER A 219 -3.84 5.10 -3.39
C SER A 219 -2.39 5.52 -3.18
N ASP A 220 -1.64 4.74 -2.39
CA ASP A 220 -0.19 4.93 -2.24
C ASP A 220 0.56 3.90 -3.10
N ALA A 221 1.44 4.36 -3.99
CA ALA A 221 2.21 3.52 -4.91
C ALA A 221 1.36 2.45 -5.67
N GLY A 222 0.07 2.72 -5.90
CA GLY A 222 -0.90 1.78 -6.48
C GLY A 222 -1.12 1.93 -7.98
N MET A 223 -0.44 2.89 -8.60
CA MET A 223 -0.51 3.16 -10.03
C MET A 223 0.72 2.55 -10.72
N PHE A 224 0.46 1.75 -11.76
CA PHE A 224 1.48 1.06 -12.53
C PHE A 224 1.48 1.61 -13.96
N LEU A 225 2.58 1.47 -14.69
CA LEU A 225 2.67 1.97 -16.07
C LEU A 225 2.78 0.80 -17.03
N ASP A 226 2.03 0.84 -18.12
CA ASP A 226 2.23 -0.06 -19.24
C ASP A 226 3.32 0.52 -20.13
N ALA A 227 4.56 0.38 -19.67
CA ALA A 227 5.73 0.90 -20.35
C ALA A 227 6.70 -0.22 -20.68
N VAL A 228 7.50 0.03 -21.72
CA VAL A 228 8.65 -0.80 -22.05
C VAL A 228 9.69 -0.64 -20.94
N ASP A 229 10.14 -1.77 -20.38
CA ASP A 229 11.20 -1.79 -19.38
C ASP A 229 12.59 -1.61 -20.00
N VAL A 230 13.62 -1.49 -19.16
CA VAL A 230 15.01 -1.28 -19.60
C VAL A 230 15.58 -2.41 -20.46
N SER A 231 14.95 -3.59 -20.45
CA SER A 231 15.32 -4.74 -21.29
C SER A 231 14.55 -4.80 -22.61
N GLY A 232 13.69 -3.82 -22.88
CA GLY A 232 12.83 -3.81 -24.07
C GLY A 232 11.55 -4.65 -23.91
N GLY A 233 11.26 -5.16 -22.71
CA GLY A 233 10.09 -5.99 -22.43
C GLY A 233 8.90 -5.21 -21.89
N HIS A 234 7.74 -5.88 -21.75
CA HIS A 234 6.56 -5.33 -21.08
C HIS A 234 6.27 -6.09 -19.78
N THR A 235 7.21 -6.02 -18.82
CA THR A 235 7.15 -6.82 -17.58
C THR A 235 5.82 -6.67 -16.82
N LEU A 236 5.35 -5.44 -16.60
CA LEU A 236 4.09 -5.20 -15.89
C LEU A 236 2.88 -5.68 -16.68
N ARG A 237 2.86 -5.44 -18.01
CA ARG A 237 1.79 -5.96 -18.87
C ARG A 237 1.66 -7.47 -18.79
N ASN A 238 2.78 -8.17 -18.88
CA ASN A 238 2.82 -9.63 -18.80
C ASN A 238 2.42 -10.14 -17.40
N MET A 239 2.81 -9.42 -16.34
CA MET A 239 2.38 -9.72 -14.97
C MET A 239 0.85 -9.65 -14.86
N PHE A 240 0.26 -8.51 -15.19
CA PHE A 240 -1.18 -8.29 -15.05
C PHE A 240 -2.01 -9.12 -16.02
N ALA A 241 -1.53 -9.40 -17.24
CA ALA A 241 -2.19 -10.32 -18.16
C ALA A 241 -2.36 -11.71 -17.53
N GLY A 242 -1.32 -12.21 -16.85
CA GLY A 242 -1.36 -13.47 -16.13
C GLY A 242 -2.29 -13.41 -14.91
N VAL A 243 -2.29 -12.31 -14.15
CA VAL A 243 -3.22 -12.13 -13.01
C VAL A 243 -4.67 -12.15 -13.49
N VAL A 244 -4.99 -11.36 -14.52
CA VAL A 244 -6.34 -11.26 -15.08
C VAL A 244 -6.82 -12.62 -15.58
N SER A 245 -6.03 -13.27 -16.44
CA SER A 245 -6.43 -14.55 -17.03
C SER A 245 -6.52 -15.68 -16.02
N LEU A 246 -5.54 -15.80 -15.11
CA LEU A 246 -5.48 -16.90 -14.15
C LEU A 246 -6.55 -16.78 -13.06
N GLN A 247 -6.78 -15.56 -12.58
CA GLN A 247 -7.64 -15.30 -11.42
C GLN A 247 -9.03 -14.78 -11.79
N GLU A 248 -9.30 -14.64 -13.10
CA GLU A 248 -10.54 -14.14 -13.70
C GLU A 248 -10.97 -12.75 -13.21
N VAL A 249 -10.00 -11.86 -12.99
CA VAL A 249 -10.21 -10.51 -12.43
C VAL A 249 -11.17 -9.67 -13.26
N GLN A 250 -11.22 -9.88 -14.59
CA GLN A 250 -12.07 -9.12 -15.51
C GLN A 250 -13.55 -9.09 -15.12
N LYS A 251 -14.03 -10.11 -14.39
CA LYS A 251 -15.42 -10.21 -13.93
C LYS A 251 -15.79 -9.15 -12.88
N ASN A 252 -14.79 -8.65 -12.17
CA ASN A 252 -14.96 -7.75 -11.02
C ASN A 252 -14.38 -6.35 -11.28
N LEU A 253 -13.95 -6.06 -12.52
CA LEU A 253 -13.48 -4.72 -12.89
C LEU A 253 -14.67 -3.81 -13.21
N PRO A 254 -14.54 -2.49 -12.96
CA PRO A 254 -15.60 -1.55 -13.29
C PRO A 254 -15.98 -1.61 -14.78
N ILE A 255 -17.29 -1.73 -15.06
CA ILE A 255 -17.84 -1.78 -16.43
C ILE A 255 -17.47 -0.53 -17.22
N THR A 256 -17.45 0.62 -16.56
CA THR A 256 -17.02 1.90 -17.15
C THR A 256 -15.61 1.82 -17.73
N CYS A 257 -14.69 1.13 -17.05
CA CYS A 257 -13.31 0.98 -17.49
C CYS A 257 -13.16 -0.13 -18.56
N THR A 258 -13.82 -1.28 -18.35
CA THR A 258 -13.74 -2.41 -19.31
C THR A 258 -14.49 -2.18 -20.62
N SER A 259 -15.36 -1.16 -20.68
CA SER A 259 -15.97 -0.68 -21.93
C SER A 259 -15.01 0.09 -22.85
N GLN A 260 -13.88 0.59 -22.31
CA GLN A 260 -12.94 1.46 -23.03
C GLN A 260 -11.54 0.85 -23.13
N LEU A 261 -11.16 0.03 -22.15
CA LEU A 261 -9.84 -0.58 -22.03
C LEU A 261 -9.97 -2.09 -21.92
N ASP A 262 -8.98 -2.82 -22.44
CA ASP A 262 -8.90 -4.25 -22.17
C ASP A 262 -8.63 -4.50 -20.66
N PRO A 263 -9.08 -5.64 -20.09
CA PRO A 263 -8.96 -5.88 -18.65
C PRO A 263 -7.53 -5.87 -18.10
N THR A 264 -6.54 -6.23 -18.92
CA THR A 264 -5.12 -6.12 -18.53
C THR A 264 -4.75 -4.66 -18.41
N SER A 265 -5.17 -3.86 -19.39
CA SER A 265 -5.00 -2.42 -19.37
C SER A 265 -5.71 -1.76 -18.20
N VAL A 266 -6.91 -2.16 -17.76
CA VAL A 266 -7.55 -1.55 -16.58
C VAL A 266 -6.73 -1.74 -15.29
N ASN A 267 -6.01 -2.86 -15.15
CA ASN A 267 -5.15 -3.11 -13.99
C ASN A 267 -3.80 -2.39 -14.05
N ILE A 268 -3.39 -1.95 -15.25
CA ILE A 268 -2.11 -1.27 -15.49
C ILE A 268 -2.35 0.24 -15.68
N TRP A 269 -3.20 0.61 -16.61
CA TRP A 269 -3.65 1.97 -16.92
C TRP A 269 -4.65 2.49 -15.90
N LEU A 270 -4.10 2.88 -14.76
CA LEU A 270 -4.66 3.95 -13.94
C LEU A 270 -3.55 5.00 -13.84
N SER A 271 -3.55 5.94 -14.77
CA SER A 271 -2.72 7.16 -14.89
C SER A 271 -3.73 8.28 -15.22
N LEU A 272 -3.94 9.39 -14.52
CA LEU A 272 -3.15 10.26 -13.65
C LEU A 272 -4.05 10.78 -12.52
N ALA A 273 -3.62 10.71 -11.26
CA ALA A 273 -4.17 11.56 -10.19
C ALA A 273 -3.20 11.69 -9.01
N PHE A 274 -1.96 12.14 -9.22
CA PHE A 274 -1.17 12.65 -8.11
C PHE A 274 -0.26 13.79 -8.54
N LEU A 275 -0.61 15.00 -8.04
CA LEU A 275 0.29 15.96 -7.40
C LEU A 275 -0.53 17.23 -7.05
N ASP A 276 -1.48 17.13 -6.11
CA ASP A 276 -1.91 18.33 -5.36
C ASP A 276 -2.22 17.98 -3.90
N PRO A 277 -1.56 18.61 -2.91
CA PRO A 277 -1.93 18.49 -1.52
C PRO A 277 -3.31 19.07 -1.17
N THR A 278 -3.99 19.76 -2.09
CA THR A 278 -5.36 20.28 -1.87
C THR A 278 -6.47 19.25 -2.09
N TYR A 279 -6.15 18.00 -2.47
CA TYR A 279 -7.15 17.00 -2.89
C TYR A 279 -7.96 16.30 -1.77
N PHE A 280 -8.04 16.88 -0.57
CA PHE A 280 -9.05 16.46 0.41
C PHE A 280 -10.48 16.85 -0.01
N ASN A 281 -10.64 17.77 -0.97
CA ASN A 281 -11.94 18.28 -1.40
C ASN A 281 -12.47 17.70 -2.74
N SER A 282 -11.63 17.07 -3.57
CA SER A 282 -12.11 16.40 -4.80
C SER A 282 -12.33 14.91 -4.55
N SER A 283 -13.58 14.48 -4.63
CA SER A 283 -13.94 13.09 -4.89
C SER A 283 -13.68 12.81 -6.36
N TYR A 284 -12.57 12.19 -6.72
CA TYR A 284 -12.51 11.54 -8.03
C TYR A 284 -13.29 10.24 -7.93
N GLU A 285 -14.46 10.21 -8.57
CA GLU A 285 -15.16 8.98 -8.93
C GLU A 285 -14.23 8.15 -9.83
N ASN A 286 -14.18 6.82 -9.69
CA ASN A 286 -13.39 5.98 -10.60
C ASN A 286 -13.80 6.18 -12.08
N VAL A 287 -15.02 6.65 -12.31
CA VAL A 287 -15.54 7.13 -13.59
C VAL A 287 -14.62 8.20 -14.22
N THR A 288 -14.04 9.11 -13.44
CA THR A 288 -13.12 10.16 -13.93
C THR A 288 -11.73 9.60 -14.23
N LEU A 289 -11.29 8.57 -13.51
CA LEU A 289 -9.97 7.95 -13.70
C LEU A 289 -9.92 7.13 -15.00
N CYS A 290 -11.04 6.48 -15.37
CA CYS A 290 -11.17 5.79 -16.66
C CYS A 290 -11.58 6.73 -17.82
N ARG A 291 -12.24 7.86 -17.53
CA ARG A 291 -12.50 8.95 -18.51
C ARG A 291 -11.33 9.93 -18.72
N GLY A 292 -10.20 9.73 -18.04
CA GLY A 292 -9.02 10.60 -18.14
C GLY A 292 -8.36 10.68 -19.53
N LEU A 293 -8.87 9.93 -20.52
CA LEU A 293 -8.42 9.96 -21.91
C LEU A 293 -8.84 11.23 -22.68
N ASP A 294 -9.77 12.06 -22.17
CA ASP A 294 -10.21 13.29 -22.85
C ASP A 294 -9.71 14.62 -22.23
N TYR A 295 -9.02 14.60 -21.09
CA TYR A 295 -8.62 15.82 -20.35
C TYR A 295 -7.11 15.91 -20.12
N ILE A 296 -6.33 15.97 -21.20
CA ILE A 296 -4.95 16.49 -21.17
C ILE A 296 -4.91 17.79 -21.96
N HIS A 297 -5.47 18.85 -21.37
CA HIS A 297 -5.06 20.22 -21.67
C HIS A 297 -5.43 21.09 -20.46
N SER A 298 -4.42 21.76 -19.90
CA SER A 298 -4.49 22.72 -18.80
C SER A 298 -4.33 22.14 -17.39
N LEU A 299 -3.13 22.31 -16.79
CA LEU A 299 -2.88 23.31 -15.75
C LEU A 299 -1.54 23.05 -15.05
N LEU A 300 -0.56 23.88 -15.39
CA LEU A 300 0.54 24.25 -14.49
C LEU A 300 0.00 25.36 -13.57
N SER A 301 0.16 25.22 -12.25
CA SER A 301 0.79 26.22 -11.37
C SER A 301 0.27 26.28 -9.91
N PHE A 302 1.23 26.55 -9.01
CA PHE A 302 1.18 27.14 -7.65
C PHE A 302 1.00 26.29 -6.36
N PHE A 303 1.90 26.62 -5.40
CA PHE A 303 2.21 26.23 -3.99
C PHE A 303 1.10 25.62 -3.08
N SER A 304 1.30 25.03 -1.88
CA SER A 304 2.39 24.51 -1.01
C SER A 304 1.67 23.74 0.12
N ALA A 305 2.11 22.54 0.51
CA ALA A 305 1.78 21.94 1.82
C ALA A 305 2.89 20.98 2.25
N SER A 306 3.39 21.14 3.47
CA SER A 306 4.72 20.62 3.88
C SER A 306 4.65 19.26 4.59
N SER A 307 3.55 18.92 5.26
CA SER A 307 3.49 17.74 6.15
C SER A 307 3.09 16.44 5.43
N LEU A 308 2.12 16.50 4.51
CA LEU A 308 1.74 15.35 3.66
C LEU A 308 2.86 14.96 2.68
N LYS A 309 3.69 15.93 2.27
CA LYS A 309 4.85 15.70 1.40
C LYS A 309 5.91 14.85 2.09
N ILE A 310 6.18 15.12 3.36
CA ILE A 310 7.15 14.36 4.16
C ILE A 310 6.64 12.93 4.39
N TRP A 311 5.35 12.77 4.72
CA TRP A 311 4.74 11.44 4.86
C TRP A 311 4.76 10.64 3.55
N LEU A 312 4.36 11.25 2.43
CA LEU A 312 4.46 10.61 1.10
C LEU A 312 5.91 10.25 0.75
N GLN A 313 6.90 11.06 1.13
CA GLN A 313 8.32 10.75 0.89
C GLN A 313 8.80 9.56 1.74
N ILE A 314 8.41 9.46 3.02
CA ILE A 314 8.82 8.36 3.91
C ILE A 314 8.05 7.07 3.56
N SER A 315 6.75 7.15 3.27
CA SER A 315 5.95 6.00 2.79
C SER A 315 6.47 5.48 1.46
N ARG A 316 6.88 6.39 0.55
CA ARG A 316 7.59 6.01 -0.68
C ARG A 316 8.86 5.24 -0.37
N LEU A 317 9.74 5.66 0.55
CA LEU A 317 10.94 4.88 0.86
C LEU A 317 10.60 3.49 1.42
N LEU A 318 9.67 3.38 2.37
CA LEU A 318 9.31 2.09 2.98
C LEU A 318 8.61 1.14 1.99
N CYS A 319 7.73 1.65 1.13
CA CYS A 319 7.12 0.85 0.06
C CYS A 319 8.10 0.56 -1.09
N PHE A 320 9.02 1.47 -1.41
CA PHE A 320 10.05 1.28 -2.45
C PHE A 320 11.09 0.25 -2.03
N PHE A 321 11.52 0.21 -0.76
CA PHE A 321 12.35 -0.88 -0.23
C PHE A 321 11.64 -2.24 -0.32
N SER A 322 10.32 -2.29 -0.09
CA SER A 322 9.54 -3.51 -0.30
C SER A 322 9.45 -3.91 -1.79
N MET A 323 9.37 -2.94 -2.72
CA MET A 323 9.36 -3.20 -4.17
C MET A 323 10.73 -3.63 -4.72
N GLN A 324 11.83 -3.03 -4.27
CA GLN A 324 13.18 -3.39 -4.73
C GLN A 324 13.59 -4.80 -4.32
N HIS A 325 13.21 -5.25 -3.12
CA HIS A 325 13.46 -6.63 -2.68
C HIS A 325 12.64 -7.67 -3.49
N MET A 326 11.50 -7.28 -4.07
CA MET A 326 10.68 -8.18 -4.92
C MET A 326 11.22 -8.33 -6.35
N MET A 327 11.99 -7.36 -6.87
CA MET A 327 12.55 -7.41 -8.22
C MET A 327 13.91 -8.14 -8.29
N HIS A 328 14.59 -8.36 -7.16
CA HIS A 328 15.95 -8.93 -7.09
C HIS A 328 16.03 -10.31 -6.40
N GLY A 329 14.92 -11.03 -6.25
CA GLY A 329 14.94 -12.41 -5.75
C GLY A 329 15.53 -13.39 -6.75
N ARG A 330 16.87 -13.45 -6.82
CA ARG A 330 17.60 -14.71 -7.04
C ARG A 330 17.67 -15.48 -5.73
#